data_AF-A0A842UZZ5-F1
#
_entry.id   AF-A0A842UZZ5-F1
#
_cell.length_a   1.000
_cell.length_b   1.000
_cell.length_c   1.000
_cell.angle_alpha   90.00
_cell.angle_beta   90.00
_cell.angle_gamma   90.00
#
_symmetry.space_group_name_H-M   'P 1'
#
loop_
_entity.id
_entity.type
_entity.pdbx_description
1 polymer ?
#
loop_
_entity_poly.entity_id
_entity_poly.type
_entity_poly.pdbx_seq_one_letter_code
_entity_poly.pdbx_strand_id
1 'polypeptide(L)'
;MVNVIEKKVWPEFFEELESCERGIEVRINDFIVNPGDTIVFREFNPVKDDYTGRKVSRVVQEVKKVDLTRFYKLEDIKDKGVLLIGLGDKK
;
A
#
# COMPACT_ATOMS: atom_id res chain seq x y z
N MET A 1 20.02 8.30 -0.72
CA MET A 1 20.24 7.04 0.05
C MET A 1 19.02 6.18 -0.15
N VAL A 2 19.19 4.89 -0.40
CA VAL A 2 18.10 3.92 -0.48
C VAL A 2 17.79 3.46 0.94
N ASN A 3 16.54 3.60 1.38
CA ASN A 3 16.11 3.18 2.70
C ASN A 3 15.36 1.85 2.63
N VAL A 4 15.45 1.10 3.73
CA VAL A 4 14.61 -0.08 3.98
C VAL A 4 13.58 0.29 5.05
N ILE A 5 12.30 0.12 4.71
CA ILE A 5 11.17 0.52 5.55
C ILE A 5 10.36 -0.74 5.87
N GLU A 6 10.18 -1.07 7.15
CA GLU A 6 9.29 -2.17 7.54
C GLU A 6 7.85 -1.69 7.73
N LYS A 7 6.89 -2.44 7.17
CA LYS A 7 5.46 -2.17 7.35
C LYS A 7 4.70 -3.47 7.60
N LYS A 8 3.70 -3.39 8.48
CA LYS A 8 2.69 -4.45 8.66
C LYS A 8 1.78 -4.52 7.43
N VAL A 9 1.40 -5.74 7.05
CA VAL A 9 0.38 -6.02 6.02
C VAL A 9 -0.54 -7.15 6.51
N TRP A 10 -1.80 -7.14 6.07
CA TRP A 10 -2.77 -8.18 6.42
C TRP A 10 -2.64 -9.37 5.45
N PRO A 11 -3.11 -10.57 5.81
CA PRO A 11 -2.87 -11.77 5.00
C PRO A 11 -3.40 -11.65 3.57
N GLU A 12 -4.61 -11.10 3.38
CA GLU A 12 -5.22 -10.87 2.06
C GLU A 12 -4.30 -10.07 1.13
N PHE A 13 -3.78 -8.95 1.61
CA PHE A 13 -2.87 -8.11 0.83
C PHE A 13 -1.45 -8.70 0.73
N PHE A 14 -1.05 -9.56 1.66
CA PHE A 14 0.24 -10.25 1.57
C PHE A 14 0.25 -11.20 0.37
N GLU A 15 -0.82 -11.97 0.17
CA GLU A 15 -0.95 -12.87 -0.99
C GLU A 15 -0.89 -12.09 -2.31
N GLU A 16 -1.63 -10.97 -2.42
CA GLU A 16 -1.60 -10.10 -3.62
C GLU A 16 -0.22 -9.48 -3.89
N LEU A 17 0.50 -9.14 -2.83
CA LEU A 17 1.87 -8.66 -2.94
C LEU A 17 2.76 -9.80 -3.43
N GLU A 18 2.68 -10.99 -2.84
CA GLU A 18 3.49 -12.17 -3.18
C GLU A 18 3.27 -12.61 -4.64
N SER A 19 2.02 -12.59 -5.12
CA SER A 19 1.67 -12.93 -6.52
C SER A 19 2.09 -11.88 -7.55
N CYS A 20 2.57 -10.70 -7.12
CA CYS A 20 2.84 -9.53 -7.97
C CYS A 20 1.60 -9.01 -8.74
N GLU A 21 0.39 -9.44 -8.38
CA GLU A 21 -0.85 -8.94 -8.98
C GLU A 21 -1.14 -7.50 -8.51
N ARG A 22 -0.62 -7.12 -7.35
CA ARG A 22 -0.78 -5.78 -6.79
C ARG A 22 0.46 -4.91 -6.99
N GLY A 23 0.34 -3.96 -7.92
CA GLY A 23 1.37 -2.96 -8.20
C GLY A 23 1.27 -1.67 -7.37
N ILE A 24 0.23 -1.49 -6.55
CA ILE A 24 -0.03 -0.23 -5.83
C ILE A 24 -0.31 -0.51 -4.34
N GLU A 25 0.30 0.30 -3.46
CA GLU A 25 0.06 0.32 -2.02
C GLU A 25 -0.50 1.68 -1.59
N VAL A 26 -1.56 1.68 -0.79
CA VAL A 26 -2.25 2.89 -0.33
C VAL A 26 -2.05 3.04 1.17
N ARG A 27 -1.54 4.19 1.60
CA ARG A 27 -1.37 4.52 3.02
C ARG A 27 -1.66 5.98 3.29
N ILE A 28 -2.05 6.26 4.54
CA ILE A 28 -2.00 7.61 5.06
C ILE A 28 -0.56 8.13 5.01
N ASN A 29 -0.39 9.41 4.73
CA ASN A 29 0.91 10.04 4.55
C ASN A 29 1.57 10.37 5.90
N ASP A 30 1.84 9.34 6.72
CA ASP A 30 2.40 9.42 8.07
C ASP A 30 3.88 8.97 8.15
N PHE A 31 4.51 8.66 7.02
CA PHE A 31 5.92 8.28 6.93
C PHE A 31 6.56 8.79 5.63
N ILE A 32 7.89 8.87 5.62
CA ILE A 32 8.67 9.29 4.45
C ILE A 32 9.03 8.05 3.63
N VAL A 33 8.78 8.12 2.32
CA VAL A 33 9.13 7.08 1.34
C VAL A 33 9.37 7.72 -0.01
N ASN A 34 10.39 7.26 -0.73
CA ASN A 34 10.81 7.80 -2.02
C ASN A 34 10.99 6.68 -3.05
N PRO A 35 10.91 6.99 -4.36
CA PRO A 35 11.34 6.07 -5.41
C PRO A 35 12.74 5.51 -5.15
N GLY A 36 12.89 4.20 -5.30
CA GLY A 36 14.11 3.45 -5.02
C GLY A 36 14.19 2.86 -3.60
N ASP A 37 13.41 3.35 -2.64
CA ASP A 37 13.31 2.73 -1.31
C ASP A 37 12.74 1.30 -1.41
N THR A 38 13.05 0.45 -0.43
CA THR A 38 12.46 -0.89 -0.31
C THR A 38 11.51 -0.94 0.87
N ILE A 39 10.26 -1.35 0.64
CA ILE A 39 9.32 -1.68 1.71
C ILE A 39 9.35 -3.18 1.95
N VAL A 40 9.63 -3.58 3.20
CA VAL A 40 9.52 -4.95 3.69
C VAL A 40 8.16 -5.08 4.38
N PHE A 41 7.24 -5.77 3.71
CA PHE A 41 5.92 -6.06 4.26
C PHE A 41 5.99 -7.33 5.10
N ARG A 42 5.59 -7.22 6.37
CA ARG A 42 5.52 -8.32 7.33
C ARG A 42 4.06 -8.70 7.54
N GLU A 43 3.73 -9.95 7.24
CA GLU A 43 2.37 -10.44 7.41
C GLU A 43 2.00 -10.48 8.89
N PHE A 44 0.85 -9.89 9.22
CA PHE A 44 0.29 -9.84 10.55
C PHE A 44 -1.06 -10.54 10.57
N ASN A 45 -1.21 -11.54 11.44
CA ASN A 45 -2.46 -12.24 11.62
C ASN A 45 -3.32 -11.50 12.66
N PRO A 46 -4.44 -10.86 12.27
CA PRO A 46 -5.26 -10.08 13.20
C PRO A 46 -6.04 -10.94 14.21
N VAL A 47 -6.22 -12.24 13.93
CA VAL A 47 -6.92 -13.17 14.83
C VAL A 47 -5.99 -13.63 15.96
N LYS A 48 -4.71 -13.85 15.63
CA LYS A 48 -3.68 -14.26 16.61
C LYS A 48 -2.99 -13.07 17.27
N ASP A 49 -3.22 -11.86 16.77
CA ASP A 49 -2.54 -10.62 17.16
C ASP A 49 -1.00 -10.72 17.10
N ASP A 50 -0.49 -11.44 16.09
CA ASP A 50 0.93 -11.73 15.97
C ASP A 50 1.40 -11.77 14.50
N TYR A 51 2.70 -11.57 14.30
CA TYR A 51 3.34 -11.74 13.00
C TYR A 51 3.50 -13.23 12.67
N THR A 52 3.19 -13.60 11.43
CA THR A 52 3.30 -15.01 11.00
C THR A 52 4.75 -15.44 10.72
N GLY A 53 5.67 -14.47 10.60
CA GLY A 53 7.05 -14.67 10.16
C GLY A 53 7.25 -14.53 8.65
N ARG A 54 6.16 -14.50 7.85
CA ARG A 54 6.24 -14.24 6.41
C ARG A 54 6.60 -12.78 6.13
N LYS A 55 7.41 -12.57 5.08
CA LYS A 55 7.81 -11.25 4.61
C LYS A 55 7.94 -11.19 3.09
N VAL A 56 7.60 -10.05 2.51
CA VAL A 56 7.79 -9.77 1.08
C VAL A 56 8.37 -8.37 0.91
N SER A 57 9.37 -8.24 0.05
CA SER A 57 10.05 -6.96 -0.22
C SER A 57 9.63 -6.41 -1.58
N ARG A 58 9.33 -5.11 -1.65
CA ARG A 58 9.03 -4.42 -2.91
C ARG A 58 9.81 -3.11 -3.00
N VAL A 59 10.37 -2.85 -4.18
CA VAL A 59 11.04 -1.58 -4.48
C VAL A 59 9.99 -0.57 -4.92
N VAL A 60 10.00 0.60 -4.28
CA VAL A 60 9.11 1.70 -4.58
C VAL A 60 9.48 2.28 -5.94
N GLN A 61 8.57 2.18 -6.91
CA GLN A 61 8.76 2.76 -8.24
C GLN A 61 8.32 4.21 -8.31
N GLU A 62 7.19 4.53 -7.67
CA GLU A 62 6.60 5.86 -7.68
C GLU A 62 5.89 6.16 -6.36
N VAL A 63 5.88 7.44 -5.97
CA VAL A 63 5.13 7.94 -4.82
C VAL A 63 4.31 9.16 -5.26
N LYS A 64 3.00 9.12 -5.01
CA LYS A 64 2.10 10.26 -5.23
C LYS A 64 1.39 10.60 -3.93
N LYS A 65 1.56 11.84 -3.47
CA LYS A 65 0.72 12.40 -2.41
C LYS A 65 -0.55 12.95 -3.05
N VAL A 66 -1.70 12.50 -2.58
CA VAL A 66 -3.01 12.97 -3.04
C VAL A 66 -3.74 13.60 -1.87
N ASP A 67 -4.26 14.80 -2.09
CA ASP A 67 -5.19 15.45 -1.17
C ASP A 67 -6.60 15.37 -1.76
N LEU A 68 -7.35 14.36 -1.32
CA LEU A 68 -8.70 14.08 -1.81
C LEU A 68 -9.70 15.17 -1.41
N THR A 69 -9.42 15.94 -0.36
CA THR A 69 -10.31 17.01 0.12
C THR A 69 -10.38 18.19 -0.85
N ARG A 70 -9.44 18.28 -1.80
CA ARG A 70 -9.48 19.24 -2.90
C ARG A 70 -10.53 18.92 -3.96
N PHE A 71 -10.99 17.68 -4.02
CA PHE A 71 -11.91 17.19 -5.06
C PHE A 71 -13.28 16.79 -4.48
N TYR A 72 -13.29 16.27 -3.26
CA TYR A 72 -14.48 15.73 -2.61
C TYR A 72 -14.62 16.24 -1.17
N LYS A 73 -15.86 16.30 -0.69
CA LYS A 73 -16.14 16.59 0.71
C LYS A 73 -15.65 15.43 1.59
N LEU A 74 -15.26 15.74 2.82
CA LEU A 74 -14.76 14.73 3.75
C LEU A 74 -15.84 13.68 4.08
N GLU A 75 -17.11 14.08 4.12
CA GLU A 75 -18.24 13.20 4.39
C GLU A 75 -18.40 12.17 3.27
N ASP A 76 -18.29 12.59 2.00
CA ASP A 76 -18.37 11.70 0.84
C ASP A 76 -17.22 10.67 0.84
N ILE A 77 -16.00 11.09 1.19
CA ILE A 77 -14.84 10.19 1.27
C ILE A 77 -15.05 9.13 2.36
N LYS A 78 -15.62 9.52 3.50
CA LYS A 78 -15.91 8.60 4.62
C LYS A 78 -17.04 7.63 4.30
N ASP A 79 -18.08 8.10 3.62
CA ASP A 79 -19.26 7.31 3.28
C ASP A 79 -18.99 6.32 2.13
N LYS A 80 -18.31 6.79 1.08
CA LYS A 80 -18.14 6.03 -0.19
C LYS A 80 -16.77 5.38 -0.35
N GLY A 81 -15.79 5.77 0.48
CA GLY A 81 -14.41 5.32 0.35
C GLY A 81 -13.71 5.88 -0.89
N VAL A 82 -12.66 5.17 -1.34
CA VAL A 82 -11.82 5.56 -2.49
C VAL A 82 -11.60 4.34 -3.38
N LEU A 83 -11.74 4.52 -4.69
CA LEU A 83 -11.39 3.51 -5.68
C LEU A 83 -10.03 3.80 -6.28
N LEU A 84 -9.20 2.77 -6.39
CA LEU A 84 -7.98 2.78 -7.19
C LEU A 84 -8.22 1.94 -8.44
N ILE A 85 -8.21 2.60 -9.60
CA ILE A 85 -8.51 1.97 -10.88
C ILE A 85 -7.25 1.95 -11.73
N GLY A 86 -6.72 0.75 -11.99
CA GLY A 86 -5.66 0.55 -12.96
C GLY A 86 -6.25 0.60 -14.38
N LEU A 87 -5.75 1.51 -15.21
CA LEU A 87 -6.13 1.63 -16.62
C LEU A 87 -4.99 1.11 -17.49
N GLY A 88 -5.35 0.40 -18.57
CA GLY A 88 -4.41 -0.07 -19.59
C GLY A 88 -4.94 0.24 -20.98
N ASP A 89 -4.07 0.19 -21.98
CA ASP A 89 -4.46 0.46 -23.36
C ASP A 89 -5.41 -0.61 -23.89
N LYS A 90 -6.41 -0.17 -24.65
CA LYS A 90 -7.25 -1.09 -25.43
C LYS A 90 -6.41 -1.59 -26.61
N LYS A 91 -6.04 -2.87 -26.55
CA LYS A 91 -5.36 -3.56 -27.67
C LYS A 91 -6.23 -3.57 -28.93
#